data_AF-A0A1J4TNN4-F1
#
_entry.id   AF-A0A1J4TNN4-F1
#
_cell.length_a   1.000
_cell.length_b   1.000
_cell.length_c   1.000
_cell.angle_alpha   90.00
_cell.angle_beta   90.00
_cell.angle_gamma   90.00
#
_symmetry.space_group_name_H-M   'P 1'
#
loop_
_entity.id
_entity.type
_entity.pdbx_description
1 polymer ?
#
loop_
_entity_poly.entity_id
_entity_poly.type
_entity_poly.pdbx_seq_one_letter_code
_entity_poly.pdbx_strand_id
1 'polypeptide(L)'
;MQAEQQGRTRRRAVKSSLFLLLLLATMGGLYSLAARFPAHWDLTRNALNSLSPASAQVLAQLEGPLTITVYAADLLDAEKGEVRKLVGEFIGLYQRYKPDLSLVFVDPVKQPEVTRHSGIRGNGEMVVEFGGRREHLAMLNEQTLTSALLRLARGREELLMVVSGHGERKLDGTANHDLGEFGKRLQQNGYRIAPLNLAIAPDVPDNAGVLVITHPQTRLFPGEVAKLLHFVERGGNLLWLLDAEPLRGLEALAEALGLVLPPGIVIDPAAQEMNAPRDWALGVGYPPHPVTRDFDLITVFPRARALETVTESEWQRRILVEGALKGWISPQPGARFDPHRDVAGPVALALALQRQTGEHEQRIVVVGSGAFLANAYSGNGGNLDLGVNLLNWLAGEERLISIIPPTARDAKLVFSRHQLTIAGLVLLVLFPLLLIAAGGGLWWRRRT
;
A
#
# COMPACT_ATOMS: atom_id res chain seq x y z
N MET A 1 71.88 -41.14 -2.65
CA MET A 1 70.63 -40.85 -3.41
C MET A 1 69.36 -41.38 -2.73
N GLN A 2 69.34 -42.55 -2.07
CA GLN A 2 68.12 -43.07 -1.42
C GLN A 2 67.66 -42.31 -0.15
N ALA A 3 68.58 -41.74 0.63
CA ALA A 3 68.25 -40.96 1.83
C ALA A 3 67.58 -39.59 1.53
N GLU A 4 67.93 -38.95 0.39
CA GLU A 4 67.29 -37.69 -0.04
C GLU A 4 65.85 -37.91 -0.54
N GLN A 5 65.54 -39.08 -1.10
CA GLN A 5 64.18 -39.41 -1.53
C GLN A 5 63.25 -39.64 -0.33
N GLN A 6 63.72 -40.29 0.75
CA GLN A 6 62.94 -40.48 1.99
C GLN A 6 62.68 -39.17 2.75
N GLY A 7 63.62 -38.22 2.75
CA GLY A 7 63.40 -36.89 3.34
C GLY A 7 62.36 -36.05 2.60
N ARG A 8 62.29 -36.19 1.26
CA ARG A 8 61.31 -35.50 0.40
C ARG A 8 59.90 -36.07 0.54
N THR A 9 59.73 -37.38 0.67
CA THR A 9 58.41 -38.00 0.90
C THR A 9 57.86 -37.67 2.30
N ARG A 10 58.71 -37.66 3.33
CA ARG A 10 58.30 -37.28 4.70
C ARG A 10 57.92 -35.80 4.80
N ARG A 11 58.66 -34.88 4.16
CA ARG A 11 58.28 -33.46 4.05
C ARG A 11 56.98 -33.25 3.27
N ARG A 12 56.73 -34.02 2.20
CA ARG A 12 55.45 -33.98 1.47
C ARG A 12 54.30 -34.47 2.34
N ALA A 13 54.47 -35.59 3.04
CA ALA A 13 53.46 -36.12 3.96
C ALA A 13 53.11 -35.11 5.05
N VAL A 14 54.09 -34.48 5.70
CA VAL A 14 53.85 -33.45 6.73
C VAL A 14 53.13 -32.23 6.16
N LYS A 15 53.52 -31.75 4.97
CA LYS A 15 52.82 -30.63 4.30
C LYS A 15 51.38 -31.00 3.93
N SER A 16 51.15 -32.22 3.45
CA SER A 16 49.81 -32.71 3.12
C SER A 16 48.94 -32.87 4.36
N SER A 17 49.47 -33.40 5.47
CA SER A 17 48.75 -33.51 6.74
C SER A 17 48.41 -32.14 7.33
N LEU A 18 49.35 -31.18 7.27
CA LEU A 18 49.11 -29.81 7.73
C LEU A 18 48.04 -29.13 6.87
N PHE A 19 48.08 -29.31 5.54
CA PHE A 19 47.05 -28.82 4.63
C PHE A 19 45.67 -29.43 4.96
N LEU A 20 45.61 -30.75 5.19
CA LEU A 20 44.36 -31.43 5.53
C LEU A 20 43.77 -30.93 6.85
N LEU A 21 44.60 -30.75 7.87
CA LEU A 21 44.18 -30.19 9.16
C LEU A 21 43.67 -28.75 9.01
N LEU A 22 44.36 -27.93 8.22
CA LEU A 22 43.97 -26.53 7.99
C LEU A 22 42.67 -26.45 7.18
N LEU A 23 42.46 -27.37 6.23
CA LEU A 23 41.21 -27.53 5.47
C LEU A 23 40.05 -27.94 6.40
N LEU A 24 40.25 -28.91 7.28
CA LEU A 24 39.23 -29.34 8.24
C LEU A 24 38.91 -28.23 9.24
N ALA A 25 39.92 -27.49 9.72
CA ALA A 25 39.72 -26.35 10.60
C ALA A 25 38.95 -25.21 9.91
N THR A 26 39.26 -24.92 8.63
CA THR A 26 38.50 -23.92 7.86
C THR A 26 37.08 -24.38 7.56
N MET A 27 36.87 -25.66 7.21
CA MET A 27 35.52 -26.21 7.05
C MET A 27 34.71 -26.14 8.34
N GLY A 28 35.31 -26.50 9.49
CA GLY A 28 34.66 -26.40 10.80
C GLY A 28 34.34 -24.95 11.17
N GLY A 29 35.26 -24.03 10.90
CA GLY A 29 35.05 -22.58 11.10
C GLY A 29 33.94 -22.02 10.22
N LEU A 30 33.94 -22.35 8.93
CA LEU A 30 32.89 -21.95 7.98
C LEU A 30 31.53 -22.54 8.37
N TYR A 31 31.47 -23.81 8.79
CA TYR A 31 30.26 -24.43 9.28
C TYR A 31 29.73 -23.73 10.52
N SER A 32 30.58 -23.45 11.51
CA SER A 32 30.17 -22.73 12.71
C SER A 32 29.72 -21.30 12.41
N LEU A 33 30.36 -20.63 11.45
CA LEU A 33 29.96 -19.28 11.03
C LEU A 33 28.59 -19.32 10.33
N ALA A 34 28.39 -20.27 9.41
CA ALA A 34 27.13 -20.47 8.71
C ALA A 34 25.98 -20.86 9.66
N ALA A 35 26.26 -21.67 10.68
CA ALA A 35 25.28 -22.06 11.69
C ALA A 35 24.88 -20.91 12.63
N ARG A 36 25.79 -19.96 12.88
CA ARG A 36 25.52 -18.78 13.75
C ARG A 36 24.94 -17.59 12.98
N PHE A 37 25.30 -17.43 11.72
CA PHE A 37 24.87 -16.33 10.86
C PHE A 37 24.20 -16.87 9.60
N PRO A 38 22.96 -17.38 9.70
CA PRO A 38 22.24 -17.89 8.55
C PRO A 38 21.86 -16.72 7.62
N ALA A 39 22.69 -16.51 6.59
CA ALA A 39 22.42 -15.54 5.53
C ALA A 39 21.48 -16.17 4.50
N HIS A 40 20.38 -15.48 4.20
CA HIS A 40 19.42 -15.91 3.20
C HIS A 40 19.35 -14.85 2.11
N TRP A 41 19.48 -15.28 0.86
CA TRP A 41 19.28 -14.41 -0.30
C TRP A 41 18.08 -14.90 -1.09
N ASP A 42 17.09 -14.03 -1.25
CA ASP A 42 15.96 -14.29 -2.11
C ASP A 42 16.34 -13.93 -3.55
N LEU A 43 16.62 -14.96 -4.35
CA LEU A 43 16.94 -14.83 -5.78
C LEU A 43 15.67 -14.81 -6.65
N THR A 44 14.48 -14.86 -6.06
CA THR A 44 13.23 -14.85 -6.84
C THR A 44 12.95 -13.45 -7.40
N ARG A 45 12.48 -13.39 -8.65
CA ARG A 45 12.20 -12.11 -9.35
C ARG A 45 11.18 -11.22 -8.60
N ASN A 46 10.31 -11.82 -7.79
CA ASN A 46 9.24 -11.13 -7.07
C ASN A 46 9.41 -11.17 -5.54
N ALA A 47 10.60 -11.53 -5.03
CA ALA A 47 10.85 -11.61 -3.58
C ALA A 47 9.85 -12.53 -2.83
N LEU A 48 9.46 -13.66 -3.43
CA LEU A 48 8.42 -14.57 -2.92
C LEU A 48 8.77 -15.26 -1.59
N ASN A 49 10.05 -15.25 -1.20
CA ASN A 49 10.55 -15.87 0.03
C ASN A 49 11.06 -14.82 1.05
N SER A 50 10.73 -13.56 0.84
CA SER A 50 11.02 -12.44 1.72
C SER A 50 9.77 -11.59 1.92
N LEU A 51 9.70 -10.90 3.07
CA LEU A 51 8.60 -9.98 3.30
C LEU A 51 8.80 -8.73 2.47
N SER A 52 7.70 -8.13 2.03
CA SER A 52 7.77 -6.79 1.45
C SER A 52 8.37 -5.80 2.44
N PRO A 53 9.02 -4.72 1.96
CA PRO A 53 9.54 -3.66 2.82
C PRO A 53 8.47 -3.09 3.76
N ALA A 54 7.23 -2.99 3.28
CA ALA A 54 6.07 -2.57 4.05
C ALA A 54 5.80 -3.49 5.26
N SER A 55 5.64 -4.80 5.05
CA SER A 55 5.40 -5.76 6.15
C SER A 55 6.54 -5.79 7.16
N ALA A 56 7.78 -5.72 6.69
CA ALA A 56 8.95 -5.63 7.56
C ALA A 56 8.94 -4.37 8.44
N GLN A 57 8.49 -3.23 7.89
CA GLN A 57 8.39 -1.98 8.62
C GLN A 57 7.29 -1.98 9.69
N VAL A 58 6.14 -2.64 9.44
CA VAL A 58 5.11 -2.85 10.49
C VAL A 58 5.67 -3.64 11.65
N LEU A 59 6.35 -4.75 11.36
CA LEU A 59 6.90 -5.62 12.40
C LEU A 59 7.93 -4.89 13.26
N ALA A 60 8.73 -4.01 12.67
CA ALA A 60 9.69 -3.19 13.39
C ALA A 60 9.03 -2.17 14.35
N GLN A 61 7.77 -1.78 14.09
CA GLN A 61 7.02 -0.86 14.96
C GLN A 61 6.28 -1.56 16.10
N LEU A 62 6.10 -2.88 16.02
CA LEU A 62 5.44 -3.67 17.06
C LEU A 62 6.43 -3.99 18.18
N GLU A 63 6.55 -3.08 19.14
CA GLU A 63 7.36 -3.26 20.35
C GLU A 63 6.62 -4.14 21.37
N GLY A 64 6.98 -5.43 21.43
CA GLY A 64 6.40 -6.40 22.38
C GLY A 64 6.04 -7.75 21.75
N PRO A 65 5.71 -8.76 22.59
CA PRO A 65 5.43 -10.11 22.11
C PRO A 65 4.18 -10.15 21.24
N LEU A 66 4.29 -10.85 20.10
CA LEU A 66 3.21 -11.09 19.16
C LEU A 66 2.87 -12.58 19.17
N THR A 67 1.60 -12.92 19.36
CA THR A 67 1.15 -14.32 19.39
C THR A 67 0.16 -14.57 18.28
N ILE A 68 0.43 -15.56 17.44
CA ILE A 68 -0.49 -16.02 16.40
C ILE A 68 -0.97 -17.41 16.79
N THR A 69 -2.27 -17.54 17.04
CA THR A 69 -2.91 -18.81 17.39
C THR A 69 -3.72 -19.31 16.20
N VAL A 70 -3.40 -20.49 15.70
CA VAL A 70 -4.07 -21.11 14.55
C VAL A 70 -4.99 -22.21 15.06
N TYR A 71 -6.29 -22.08 14.76
CA TYR A 71 -7.28 -23.07 15.14
C TYR A 71 -7.52 -24.04 13.98
N ALA A 72 -6.85 -25.18 14.04
CA ALA A 72 -6.94 -26.22 13.03
C ALA A 72 -7.15 -27.58 13.72
N ALA A 73 -8.18 -28.32 13.31
CA ALA A 73 -8.40 -29.69 13.77
C ALA A 73 -7.30 -30.59 13.20
N ASP A 74 -6.28 -30.85 14.00
CA ASP A 74 -5.20 -31.76 13.66
C ASP A 74 -5.67 -33.17 14.03
N LEU A 75 -5.98 -34.02 13.03
CA LEU A 75 -5.80 -35.48 13.04
C LEU A 75 -6.42 -36.15 11.79
N LEU A 76 -5.56 -36.78 10.98
CA LEU A 76 -5.77 -38.02 10.19
C LEU A 76 -5.89 -37.99 8.66
N ASP A 77 -6.04 -36.85 7.98
CA ASP A 77 -6.06 -36.86 6.50
C ASP A 77 -4.74 -36.35 5.92
N ALA A 78 -4.07 -37.16 5.11
CA ALA A 78 -2.81 -36.84 4.44
C ALA A 78 -2.88 -35.60 3.52
N GLU A 79 -4.08 -35.12 3.19
CA GLU A 79 -4.32 -33.86 2.48
C GLU A 79 -4.41 -32.62 3.41
N LYS A 80 -4.62 -32.78 4.73
CA LYS A 80 -4.80 -31.66 5.68
C LYS A 80 -3.55 -31.29 6.50
N GLY A 81 -2.53 -32.15 6.51
CA GLY A 81 -1.20 -31.84 7.08
C GLY A 81 -0.49 -30.67 6.40
N GLU A 82 -0.96 -30.26 5.22
CA GLU A 82 -0.46 -29.11 4.48
C GLU A 82 -0.72 -27.78 5.19
N VAL A 83 -1.84 -27.61 5.91
CA VAL A 83 -2.19 -26.30 6.52
C VAL A 83 -1.17 -25.91 7.60
N ARG A 84 -0.82 -26.83 8.49
CA ARG A 84 0.17 -26.56 9.55
C ARG A 84 1.54 -26.24 8.96
N LYS A 85 1.94 -26.96 7.92
CA LYS A 85 3.21 -26.74 7.21
C LYS A 85 3.21 -25.40 6.48
N LEU A 86 2.16 -25.09 5.71
CA LEU A 86 2.01 -23.87 4.93
C LEU A 86 1.96 -22.64 5.84
N VAL A 87 1.18 -22.70 6.92
CA VAL A 87 1.13 -21.62 7.92
C VAL A 87 2.48 -21.49 8.64
N GLY A 88 3.12 -22.61 8.99
CA GLY A 88 4.45 -22.60 9.61
C GLY A 88 5.53 -21.98 8.71
N GLU A 89 5.55 -22.33 7.42
CA GLU A 89 6.47 -21.77 6.43
C GLU A 89 6.22 -20.26 6.22
N PHE A 90 4.95 -19.87 6.10
CA PHE A 90 4.57 -18.47 5.90
C PHE A 90 4.88 -17.60 7.12
N ILE A 91 4.48 -18.03 8.33
CA ILE A 91 4.78 -17.30 9.57
C ILE A 91 6.27 -17.35 9.90
N GLY A 92 6.98 -18.40 9.47
CA GLY A 92 8.43 -18.48 9.52
C GLY A 92 9.13 -17.32 8.80
N LEU A 93 8.51 -16.72 7.77
CA LEU A 93 9.02 -15.49 7.15
C LEU A 93 8.94 -14.30 8.10
N TYR A 94 7.85 -14.16 8.87
CA TYR A 94 7.64 -13.09 9.86
C TYR A 94 8.56 -13.23 11.07
N GLN A 95 8.80 -14.46 11.54
CA GLN A 95 9.70 -14.73 12.66
C GLN A 95 11.16 -14.32 12.39
N ARG A 96 11.57 -14.23 11.12
CA ARG A 96 12.90 -13.73 10.73
C ARG A 96 13.06 -12.23 11.05
N TYR A 97 11.99 -11.45 10.96
CA TYR A 97 11.99 -10.02 11.23
C TYR A 97 11.58 -9.71 12.67
N LYS A 98 10.78 -10.58 13.30
CA LYS A 98 10.28 -10.44 14.65
C LYS A 98 10.50 -11.74 15.45
N PRO A 99 11.68 -11.93 16.08
CA PRO A 99 12.01 -13.18 16.79
C PRO A 99 11.13 -13.47 18.01
N ASP A 100 10.48 -12.45 18.57
CA ASP A 100 9.51 -12.54 19.67
C ASP A 100 8.07 -12.85 19.20
N LEU A 101 7.90 -13.24 17.92
CA LEU A 101 6.65 -13.77 17.38
C LEU A 101 6.51 -15.27 17.71
N SER A 102 5.47 -15.61 18.47
CA SER A 102 5.11 -16.98 18.81
C SER A 102 3.96 -17.50 17.93
N LEU A 103 4.09 -18.74 17.45
CA LEU A 103 3.07 -19.44 16.67
C LEU A 103 2.56 -20.63 17.47
N VAL A 104 1.26 -20.65 17.78
CA VAL A 104 0.62 -21.70 18.57
C VAL A 104 -0.47 -22.36 17.72
N PHE A 105 -0.51 -23.68 17.71
CA PHE A 105 -1.58 -24.45 17.07
C PHE A 105 -2.51 -25.00 18.16
N VAL A 106 -3.81 -24.73 18.01
CA VAL A 106 -4.85 -25.24 18.92
C VAL A 106 -5.81 -26.10 18.11
N ASP A 107 -6.06 -27.30 18.61
CA ASP A 107 -7.02 -28.23 18.04
C ASP A 107 -8.41 -27.99 18.67
N PRO A 108 -9.38 -27.42 17.92
CA PRO A 108 -10.68 -27.08 18.45
C PRO A 108 -11.51 -28.31 18.85
N VAL A 109 -11.18 -29.50 18.34
CA VAL A 109 -11.86 -30.76 18.70
C VAL A 109 -11.37 -31.27 20.06
N LYS A 110 -10.07 -31.11 20.35
CA LYS A 110 -9.46 -31.55 21.62
C LYS A 110 -9.61 -30.52 22.74
N GLN A 111 -9.72 -29.23 22.42
CA GLN A 111 -9.74 -28.14 23.39
C GLN A 111 -10.95 -27.20 23.20
N PRO A 112 -12.19 -27.69 23.38
CA PRO A 112 -13.40 -26.92 23.10
C PRO A 112 -13.59 -25.69 24.00
N GLU A 113 -13.03 -25.67 25.22
CA GLU A 113 -13.14 -24.52 26.13
C GLU A 113 -12.36 -23.30 25.61
N VAL A 114 -11.14 -23.50 25.09
CA VAL A 114 -10.29 -22.43 24.54
C VAL A 114 -10.92 -21.84 23.26
N THR A 115 -11.56 -22.69 22.47
CA THR A 115 -12.27 -22.30 21.24
C THR A 115 -13.53 -21.49 21.54
N ARG A 116 -14.32 -21.87 22.56
CA ARG A 116 -15.55 -21.14 22.94
C ARG A 116 -15.27 -19.72 23.46
N HIS A 117 -14.20 -19.54 24.23
CA HIS A 117 -13.78 -18.21 24.70
C HIS A 117 -13.22 -17.30 23.59
N SER A 118 -12.90 -17.86 22.42
CA SER A 118 -12.29 -17.13 21.31
C SER A 118 -13.27 -16.73 20.21
N GLY A 119 -14.57 -17.07 20.27
CA GLY A 119 -15.57 -16.52 19.34
C GLY A 119 -15.44 -16.96 17.86
N ILE A 120 -14.76 -18.08 17.61
CA ILE A 120 -14.36 -18.57 16.29
C ILE A 120 -15.58 -18.96 15.44
N ARG A 121 -15.56 -18.59 14.14
CA ARG A 121 -16.65 -18.82 13.17
C ARG A 121 -16.32 -19.90 12.14
N GLY A 122 -15.08 -20.39 12.03
CA GLY A 122 -14.71 -21.43 11.06
C GLY A 122 -13.44 -22.24 11.38
N ASN A 123 -13.26 -23.36 10.65
CA ASN A 123 -12.02 -24.16 10.69
C ASN A 123 -10.90 -23.45 9.91
N GLY A 124 -9.69 -23.35 10.49
CA GLY A 124 -8.55 -22.67 9.87
C GLY A 124 -8.47 -21.17 10.19
N GLU A 125 -9.31 -20.67 11.09
CA GLU A 125 -9.26 -19.30 11.58
C GLU A 125 -8.03 -19.07 12.46
N MET A 126 -7.42 -17.91 12.32
CA MET A 126 -6.26 -17.49 13.11
C MET A 126 -6.60 -16.28 13.96
N VAL A 127 -6.11 -16.28 15.19
CA VAL A 127 -6.22 -15.15 16.10
C VAL A 127 -4.84 -14.57 16.31
N VAL A 128 -4.68 -13.30 15.96
CA VAL A 128 -3.45 -12.54 16.16
C VAL A 128 -3.63 -11.68 17.40
N GLU A 129 -2.72 -11.81 18.37
CA GLU A 129 -2.76 -11.09 19.64
C GLU A 129 -1.50 -10.27 19.85
N PHE A 130 -1.67 -8.98 20.15
CA PHE A 130 -0.59 -8.04 20.44
C PHE A 130 -1.07 -6.98 21.45
N GLY A 131 -0.29 -6.77 22.51
CA GLY A 131 -0.60 -5.74 23.53
C GLY A 131 -2.01 -5.86 24.13
N GLY A 132 -2.49 -7.09 24.35
CA GLY A 132 -3.83 -7.38 24.92
C GLY A 132 -5.01 -7.21 23.94
N ARG A 133 -4.75 -6.90 22.67
CA ARG A 133 -5.75 -6.77 21.61
C ARG A 133 -5.70 -7.97 20.67
N ARG A 134 -6.84 -8.32 20.09
CA ARG A 134 -7.00 -9.52 19.24
C ARG A 134 -7.66 -9.18 17.91
N GLU A 135 -7.15 -9.78 16.85
CA GLU A 135 -7.70 -9.70 15.50
C GLU A 135 -7.93 -11.10 14.93
N HIS A 136 -9.03 -11.26 14.20
CA HIS A 136 -9.44 -12.52 13.61
C HIS A 136 -9.13 -12.54 12.11
N LEU A 137 -8.46 -13.58 11.66
CA LEU A 137 -8.08 -13.78 10.27
C LEU A 137 -8.67 -15.09 9.74
N ALA A 138 -9.52 -14.98 8.72
CA ALA A 138 -10.09 -16.13 8.03
C ALA A 138 -9.23 -16.64 6.86
N MET A 139 -8.34 -15.79 6.32
CA MET A 139 -7.45 -16.13 5.23
C MET A 139 -6.01 -15.78 5.60
N LEU A 140 -5.06 -16.62 5.18
CA LEU A 140 -3.64 -16.37 5.37
C LEU A 140 -3.03 -15.83 4.07
N ASN A 141 -2.73 -14.54 4.04
CA ASN A 141 -1.86 -13.92 3.06
C ASN A 141 -1.16 -12.70 3.67
N GLU A 142 -0.12 -12.19 3.00
CA GLU A 142 0.68 -11.08 3.55
C GLU A 142 -0.14 -9.81 3.75
N GLN A 143 -0.99 -9.46 2.78
CA GLN A 143 -1.82 -8.25 2.89
C GLN A 143 -2.75 -8.29 4.10
N THR A 144 -3.44 -9.41 4.33
CA THR A 144 -4.41 -9.55 5.43
C THR A 144 -3.72 -9.58 6.79
N LEU A 145 -2.60 -10.30 6.92
CA LEU A 145 -1.83 -10.34 8.16
C LEU A 145 -1.22 -8.97 8.46
N THR A 146 -0.55 -8.32 7.50
CA THR A 146 0.03 -7.00 7.68
C THR A 146 -1.03 -5.95 8.03
N SER A 147 -2.21 -6.02 7.41
CA SER A 147 -3.33 -5.14 7.76
C SER A 147 -3.82 -5.37 9.20
N ALA A 148 -3.96 -6.63 9.65
CA ALA A 148 -4.33 -6.93 11.03
C ALA A 148 -3.25 -6.46 12.03
N LEU A 149 -1.98 -6.65 11.70
CA LEU A 149 -0.86 -6.14 12.50
C LEU A 149 -0.87 -4.62 12.60
N LEU A 150 -1.22 -3.90 11.52
CA LEU A 150 -1.39 -2.45 11.55
C LEU A 150 -2.53 -2.03 12.49
N ARG A 151 -3.69 -2.69 12.43
CA ARG A 151 -4.80 -2.42 13.37
C ARG A 151 -4.40 -2.69 14.82
N LEU A 152 -3.68 -3.79 15.04
CA LEU A 152 -3.09 -4.12 16.34
C LEU A 152 -1.95 -3.17 16.73
N ALA A 153 -1.26 -2.50 15.82
CA ALA A 153 -0.26 -1.50 16.18
C ALA A 153 -0.93 -0.20 16.68
N ARG A 154 -2.00 0.24 16.01
CA ARG A 154 -2.61 1.58 16.18
C ARG A 154 -3.13 1.92 17.57
N GLY A 155 -3.52 0.95 18.40
CA GLY A 155 -3.96 1.18 19.78
C GLY A 155 -5.38 1.74 19.92
N ARG A 156 -5.82 2.55 18.96
CA ARG A 156 -7.12 3.23 18.90
C ARG A 156 -7.77 3.05 17.52
N GLU A 157 -9.08 2.83 17.49
CA GLU A 157 -9.86 2.98 16.26
C GLU A 157 -9.93 4.48 15.92
N GLU A 158 -9.24 4.91 14.86
CA GLU A 158 -9.40 6.27 14.34
C GLU A 158 -10.77 6.42 13.68
N LEU A 159 -11.60 7.28 14.26
CA LEU A 159 -12.94 7.57 13.76
C LEU A 159 -12.85 8.60 12.63
N LEU A 160 -13.07 8.12 11.42
CA LEU A 160 -13.18 8.94 10.22
C LEU A 160 -14.65 9.23 9.97
N MET A 161 -15.01 10.51 10.04
CA MET A 161 -16.38 10.94 9.74
C MET A 161 -16.48 11.51 8.34
N VAL A 162 -17.56 11.19 7.63
CA VAL A 162 -17.80 11.66 6.26
C VAL A 162 -19.07 12.49 6.23
N VAL A 163 -18.99 13.73 5.75
CA VAL A 163 -20.18 14.58 5.59
C VAL A 163 -21.19 13.93 4.64
N SER A 164 -22.45 13.96 5.03
CA SER A 164 -23.57 13.34 4.33
C SER A 164 -24.84 14.18 4.47
N GLY A 165 -25.77 14.02 3.53
CA GLY A 165 -27.11 14.63 3.58
C GLY A 165 -27.45 15.45 2.34
N HIS A 166 -26.45 15.85 1.55
CA HIS A 166 -26.60 16.69 0.35
C HIS A 166 -26.19 15.98 -0.95
N GLY A 167 -26.09 14.64 -0.95
CA GLY A 167 -25.77 13.83 -2.14
C GLY A 167 -24.28 13.55 -2.34
N GLU A 168 -23.49 13.71 -1.28
CA GLU A 168 -22.07 13.43 -1.20
C GLU A 168 -21.73 12.00 -1.64
N ARG A 169 -20.52 11.82 -2.15
CA ARG A 169 -19.99 10.49 -2.47
C ARG A 169 -19.82 9.69 -1.18
N LYS A 170 -20.27 8.44 -1.21
CA LYS A 170 -20.25 7.57 -0.04
C LYS A 170 -19.00 6.70 -0.02
N LEU A 171 -18.37 6.54 1.15
CA LEU A 171 -17.23 5.64 1.33
C LEU A 171 -17.65 4.16 1.44
N ASP A 172 -18.93 3.88 1.68
CA ASP A 172 -19.52 2.54 1.64
C ASP A 172 -20.36 2.29 0.37
N GLY A 173 -20.39 3.27 -0.54
CA GLY A 173 -21.20 3.23 -1.75
C GLY A 173 -20.56 2.43 -2.88
N THR A 174 -21.39 1.73 -3.66
CA THR A 174 -20.94 0.89 -4.78
C THR A 174 -21.11 1.55 -6.15
N ALA A 175 -21.72 2.74 -6.22
CA ALA A 175 -21.91 3.43 -7.49
C ALA A 175 -20.57 3.91 -8.07
N ASN A 176 -20.50 4.11 -9.38
CA ASN A 176 -19.28 4.54 -10.07
C ASN A 176 -18.72 5.88 -9.54
N HIS A 177 -19.60 6.76 -9.05
CA HIS A 177 -19.22 8.06 -8.50
C HIS A 177 -18.89 8.00 -7.00
N ASP A 178 -19.24 6.92 -6.29
CA ASP A 178 -18.96 6.73 -4.87
C ASP A 178 -17.49 6.36 -4.62
N LEU A 179 -17.05 6.41 -3.36
CA LEU A 179 -15.69 6.12 -2.90
C LEU A 179 -15.59 4.75 -2.22
N GLY A 180 -16.40 3.78 -2.62
CA GLY A 180 -16.51 2.45 -1.99
C GLY A 180 -15.20 1.68 -1.87
N GLU A 181 -14.42 1.59 -2.96
CA GLU A 181 -13.13 0.89 -2.95
C GLU A 181 -12.12 1.59 -2.03
N PHE A 182 -12.17 2.92 -1.98
CA PHE A 182 -11.36 3.70 -1.06
C PHE A 182 -11.77 3.46 0.41
N GLY A 183 -13.06 3.47 0.72
CA GLY A 183 -13.55 3.17 2.07
C GLY A 183 -13.22 1.75 2.53
N LYS A 184 -13.33 0.75 1.65
CA LYS A 184 -12.87 -0.64 1.95
C LYS A 184 -11.38 -0.67 2.29
N ARG A 185 -10.55 0.04 1.53
CA ARG A 185 -9.11 0.12 1.77
C ARG A 185 -8.80 0.79 3.13
N LEU A 186 -9.52 1.85 3.48
CA LEU A 186 -9.39 2.50 4.79
C LEU A 186 -9.83 1.57 5.94
N GLN A 187 -10.93 0.84 5.78
CA GLN A 187 -11.39 -0.15 6.78
C GLN A 187 -10.36 -1.27 6.97
N GLN A 188 -9.77 -1.77 5.88
CA GLN A 188 -8.67 -2.74 5.94
C GLN A 188 -7.49 -2.20 6.75
N ASN A 189 -7.20 -0.90 6.62
CA ASN A 189 -6.14 -0.22 7.37
C ASN A 189 -6.52 0.08 8.83
N GLY A 190 -7.76 -0.14 9.26
CA GLY A 190 -8.19 0.07 10.65
C GLY A 190 -8.95 1.35 10.94
N TYR A 191 -9.39 2.07 9.92
CA TYR A 191 -10.28 3.20 10.13
C TYR A 191 -11.71 2.74 10.39
N ARG A 192 -12.34 3.34 11.40
CA ARG A 192 -13.79 3.23 11.58
C ARG A 192 -14.45 4.38 10.85
N ILE A 193 -15.23 4.07 9.83
CA ILE A 193 -15.88 5.07 8.99
C ILE A 193 -17.33 5.25 9.44
N ALA A 194 -17.76 6.49 9.64
CA ALA A 194 -19.16 6.81 9.96
C ALA A 194 -19.66 8.03 9.15
N PRO A 195 -20.89 8.00 8.63
CA PRO A 195 -21.49 9.19 8.02
C PRO A 195 -21.88 10.21 9.11
N LEU A 196 -21.74 11.49 8.79
CA LEU A 196 -22.12 12.62 9.63
C LEU A 196 -23.08 13.52 8.85
N ASN A 197 -24.32 13.64 9.32
CA ASN A 197 -25.30 14.55 8.75
C ASN A 197 -25.40 15.82 9.61
N LEU A 198 -24.84 16.92 9.11
CA LEU A 198 -24.74 18.19 9.84
C LEU A 198 -26.07 18.93 9.96
N ALA A 199 -27.08 18.58 9.17
CA ALA A 199 -28.43 19.15 9.29
C ALA A 199 -29.11 18.70 10.59
N ILE A 200 -28.77 17.50 11.08
CA ILE A 200 -29.36 16.92 12.31
C ILE A 200 -28.37 16.83 13.48
N ALA A 201 -27.08 16.67 13.21
CA ALA A 201 -26.06 16.65 14.26
C ALA A 201 -25.88 18.04 14.87
N PRO A 202 -25.73 18.18 16.19
CA PRO A 202 -25.50 19.48 16.81
C PRO A 202 -24.18 20.10 16.33
N ASP A 203 -23.12 19.29 16.22
CA ASP A 203 -21.78 19.67 15.75
C ASP A 203 -20.99 18.44 15.28
N VAL A 204 -19.78 18.64 14.77
CA VAL A 204 -18.81 17.56 14.53
C VAL A 204 -18.28 17.03 15.88
N PRO A 205 -18.43 15.73 16.19
CA PRO A 205 -17.98 15.17 17.47
C PRO A 205 -16.49 15.32 17.75
N ASP A 206 -16.12 15.53 19.02
CA ASP A 206 -14.73 15.74 19.46
C ASP A 206 -13.82 14.53 19.25
N ASN A 207 -14.41 13.32 19.20
CA ASN A 207 -13.68 12.09 18.97
C ASN A 207 -13.50 11.76 17.48
N ALA A 208 -13.91 12.64 16.55
CA ALA A 208 -13.63 12.48 15.13
C ALA A 208 -12.16 12.86 14.85
N GLY A 209 -11.35 11.87 14.49
CA GLY A 209 -9.92 12.06 14.21
C GLY A 209 -9.67 12.80 12.90
N VAL A 210 -10.48 12.50 11.88
CA VAL A 210 -10.47 13.19 10.58
C VAL A 210 -11.89 13.34 10.06
N LEU A 211 -12.24 14.53 9.57
CA LEU A 211 -13.45 14.78 8.81
C LEU A 211 -13.15 14.71 7.31
N VAL A 212 -14.00 14.04 6.54
CA VAL A 212 -13.92 13.99 5.08
C VAL A 212 -15.14 14.69 4.49
N ILE A 213 -14.87 15.73 3.69
CA ILE A 213 -15.88 16.43 2.92
C ILE A 213 -15.69 16.03 1.47
N THR A 214 -16.70 15.39 0.88
CA THR A 214 -16.76 15.20 -0.57
C THR A 214 -17.74 16.20 -1.18
N HIS A 215 -17.60 16.46 -2.48
CA HIS A 215 -18.42 17.46 -3.15
C HIS A 215 -19.93 17.17 -3.00
N PRO A 216 -20.70 18.08 -2.38
CA PRO A 216 -22.15 17.92 -2.22
C PRO A 216 -22.87 18.22 -3.55
N GLN A 217 -24.03 17.58 -3.77
CA GLN A 217 -24.83 17.82 -4.98
C GLN A 217 -25.80 19.00 -4.81
N THR A 218 -26.14 19.32 -3.57
CA THR A 218 -27.01 20.44 -3.19
C THR A 218 -26.28 21.40 -2.25
N ARG A 219 -26.75 22.64 -2.15
CA ARG A 219 -26.11 23.66 -1.31
C ARG A 219 -26.34 23.35 0.16
N LEU A 220 -25.27 23.35 0.97
CA LEU A 220 -25.35 23.23 2.43
C LEU A 220 -26.01 24.46 3.05
N PHE A 221 -26.71 24.26 4.17
CA PHE A 221 -27.28 25.37 4.91
C PHE A 221 -26.21 26.17 5.67
N PRO A 222 -26.38 27.49 5.88
CA PRO A 222 -25.41 28.31 6.60
C PRO A 222 -25.05 27.78 8.00
N GLY A 223 -26.02 27.19 8.70
CA GLY A 223 -25.79 26.58 10.02
C GLY A 223 -24.92 25.33 9.97
N GLU A 224 -24.88 24.60 8.85
CA GLU A 224 -23.98 23.46 8.66
C GLU A 224 -22.56 23.92 8.33
N VAL A 225 -22.44 24.94 7.48
CA VAL A 225 -21.16 25.57 7.14
C VAL A 225 -20.50 26.16 8.39
N ALA A 226 -21.30 26.77 9.29
CA ALA A 226 -20.80 27.26 10.58
C ALA A 226 -20.20 26.15 11.46
N LYS A 227 -20.77 24.93 11.45
CA LYS A 227 -20.22 23.77 12.18
C LYS A 227 -18.90 23.29 11.57
N LEU A 228 -18.79 23.31 10.23
CA LEU A 228 -17.54 22.99 9.55
C LEU A 228 -16.44 23.99 9.88
N LEU A 229 -16.76 25.28 9.89
CA LEU A 229 -15.84 26.35 10.29
C LEU A 229 -15.39 26.17 11.74
N HIS A 230 -16.33 25.95 12.66
CA HIS A 230 -16.03 25.70 14.07
C HIS A 230 -15.11 24.49 14.26
N PHE A 231 -15.32 23.39 13.52
CA PHE A 231 -14.45 22.21 13.54
C PHE A 231 -13.02 22.54 13.07
N VAL A 232 -12.86 23.38 12.05
CA VAL A 232 -11.54 23.83 11.58
C VAL A 232 -10.90 24.78 12.60
N GLU A 233 -11.65 25.72 13.16
CA GLU A 233 -11.17 26.70 14.15
C GLU A 233 -10.59 26.03 15.40
N ARG A 234 -11.23 24.96 15.89
CA ARG A 234 -10.78 24.21 17.07
C ARG A 234 -9.63 23.22 16.81
N GLY A 235 -9.07 23.19 15.60
CA GLY A 235 -7.91 22.34 15.29
C GLY A 235 -8.21 20.99 14.62
N GLY A 236 -9.44 20.77 14.13
CA GLY A 236 -9.83 19.50 13.51
C GLY A 236 -9.12 19.21 12.19
N ASN A 237 -8.77 17.94 11.95
CA ASN A 237 -8.13 17.51 10.70
C ASN A 237 -9.16 17.25 9.61
N LEU A 238 -8.89 17.72 8.39
CA LEU A 238 -9.84 17.71 7.29
C LEU A 238 -9.22 17.18 6.00
N LEU A 239 -9.87 16.20 5.36
CA LEU A 239 -9.73 15.94 3.94
C LEU A 239 -10.90 16.58 3.19
N TRP A 240 -10.59 17.51 2.28
CA TRP A 240 -11.58 18.13 1.41
C TRP A 240 -11.37 17.74 -0.04
N LEU A 241 -12.30 16.96 -0.57
CA LEU A 241 -12.35 16.49 -1.95
C LEU A 241 -13.31 17.38 -2.76
N LEU A 242 -12.74 18.32 -3.50
CA LEU A 242 -13.46 19.27 -4.35
C LEU A 242 -13.80 18.65 -5.70
N ASP A 243 -14.84 19.12 -6.35
CA ASP A 243 -15.02 18.95 -7.80
C ASP A 243 -15.01 20.32 -8.47
N ALA A 244 -15.15 20.32 -9.80
CA ALA A 244 -15.44 21.52 -10.56
C ALA A 244 -16.67 22.28 -10.00
N GLU A 245 -16.71 23.58 -10.27
CA GLU A 245 -17.72 24.52 -9.76
C GLU A 245 -19.18 24.06 -9.89
N PRO A 246 -20.08 24.51 -8.99
CA PRO A 246 -19.89 25.46 -7.87
C PRO A 246 -19.54 24.80 -6.52
N LEU A 247 -19.11 25.56 -5.50
CA LEU A 247 -18.76 25.04 -4.17
C LEU A 247 -19.94 24.70 -3.25
N ARG A 248 -21.17 25.06 -3.64
CA ARG A 248 -22.41 24.64 -2.96
C ARG A 248 -22.47 25.02 -1.47
N GLY A 249 -22.05 26.23 -1.11
CA GLY A 249 -22.12 26.74 0.27
C GLY A 249 -20.80 26.66 1.03
N LEU A 250 -19.78 25.99 0.48
CA LEU A 250 -18.45 25.87 1.09
C LEU A 250 -17.52 27.05 0.76
N GLU A 251 -18.04 28.15 0.20
CA GLU A 251 -17.25 29.35 -0.12
C GLU A 251 -16.56 29.93 1.13
N ALA A 252 -17.28 30.03 2.26
CA ALA A 252 -16.72 30.52 3.52
C ALA A 252 -15.61 29.60 4.07
N LEU A 253 -15.71 28.28 3.83
CA LEU A 253 -14.67 27.33 4.21
C LEU A 253 -13.41 27.52 3.35
N ALA A 254 -13.56 27.76 2.04
CA ALA A 254 -12.43 28.06 1.18
C ALA A 254 -11.72 29.35 1.60
N GLU A 255 -12.49 30.37 1.98
CA GLU A 255 -11.97 31.65 2.48
C GLU A 255 -11.20 31.47 3.81
N ALA A 256 -11.76 30.73 4.77
CA ALA A 256 -11.11 30.45 6.05
C ALA A 256 -9.78 29.68 5.91
N LEU A 257 -9.66 28.84 4.88
CA LEU A 257 -8.43 28.12 4.56
C LEU A 257 -7.45 28.94 3.70
N GLY A 258 -7.85 30.14 3.24
CA GLY A 258 -7.09 30.95 2.31
C GLY A 258 -6.82 30.20 1.00
N LEU A 259 -7.83 29.55 0.44
CA LEU A 259 -7.75 28.85 -0.83
C LEU A 259 -8.20 29.77 -1.95
N VAL A 260 -7.35 29.93 -2.96
CA VAL A 260 -7.74 30.56 -4.22
C VAL A 260 -8.08 29.44 -5.19
N LEU A 261 -9.28 29.51 -5.76
CA LEU A 261 -9.82 28.47 -6.62
C LEU A 261 -10.16 29.08 -7.98
N PRO A 262 -9.22 29.06 -8.94
CA PRO A 262 -9.45 29.59 -10.28
C PRO A 262 -10.73 29.03 -10.91
N PRO A 263 -11.46 29.85 -11.69
CA PRO A 263 -12.66 29.40 -12.38
C PRO A 263 -12.29 28.42 -13.49
N GLY A 264 -13.12 27.40 -13.68
CA GLY A 264 -12.93 26.38 -14.71
C GLY A 264 -12.26 25.09 -14.25
N ILE A 265 -11.83 24.31 -15.24
CA ILE A 265 -11.21 23.00 -15.04
C ILE A 265 -9.85 22.93 -15.72
N VAL A 266 -9.02 22.00 -15.27
CA VAL A 266 -7.71 21.71 -15.85
C VAL A 266 -7.90 20.88 -17.12
N ILE A 267 -7.26 21.32 -18.19
CA ILE A 267 -7.16 20.64 -19.48
C ILE A 267 -5.72 20.20 -19.68
N ASP A 268 -5.51 18.90 -19.83
CA ASP A 268 -4.21 18.26 -20.01
C ASP A 268 -4.18 17.48 -21.34
N PRO A 269 -3.55 18.03 -22.39
CA PRO A 269 -3.38 17.32 -23.66
C PRO A 269 -2.59 16.01 -23.54
N ALA A 270 -1.71 15.86 -22.54
CA ALA A 270 -0.89 14.67 -22.39
C ALA A 270 -1.74 13.42 -22.08
N ALA A 271 -2.92 13.60 -21.48
CA ALA A 271 -3.86 12.52 -21.25
C ALA A 271 -4.31 11.82 -22.54
N GLN A 272 -4.39 12.55 -23.67
CA GLN A 272 -4.76 11.95 -24.96
C GLN A 272 -3.71 10.98 -25.49
N GLU A 273 -2.43 11.22 -25.18
CA GLU A 273 -1.35 10.29 -25.54
C GLU A 273 -1.53 8.93 -24.84
N MET A 274 -2.26 8.92 -23.72
CA MET A 274 -2.64 7.72 -22.96
C MET A 274 -4.05 7.20 -23.28
N ASN A 275 -4.67 7.65 -24.37
CA ASN A 275 -6.06 7.35 -24.74
C ASN A 275 -7.10 7.79 -23.68
N ALA A 276 -6.80 8.81 -22.89
CA ALA A 276 -7.72 9.40 -21.93
C ALA A 276 -8.27 10.76 -22.41
N PRO A 277 -9.46 11.18 -21.92
CA PRO A 277 -9.99 12.51 -22.17
C PRO A 277 -9.04 13.63 -21.69
N ARG A 278 -9.06 14.78 -22.39
CA ARG A 278 -8.20 15.94 -22.03
C ARG A 278 -8.57 16.61 -20.73
N ASP A 279 -9.78 16.42 -20.23
CA ASP A 279 -10.20 16.92 -18.92
C ASP A 279 -9.72 16.01 -17.77
N TRP A 280 -8.85 15.03 -18.05
CA TRP A 280 -8.17 14.24 -17.03
C TRP A 280 -6.78 14.81 -16.81
N ALA A 281 -6.59 15.52 -15.70
CA ALA A 281 -5.28 16.03 -15.35
C ALA A 281 -4.40 14.89 -14.83
N LEU A 282 -3.18 14.78 -15.36
CA LEU A 282 -2.21 13.80 -14.89
C LEU A 282 -1.35 14.42 -13.78
N GLY A 283 -1.39 13.81 -12.59
CA GLY A 283 -0.46 14.06 -11.51
C GLY A 283 0.85 13.31 -11.78
N VAL A 284 1.92 14.07 -11.97
CA VAL A 284 3.25 13.54 -12.31
C VAL A 284 4.37 14.20 -11.52
N GLY A 285 4.10 15.36 -10.90
CA GLY A 285 5.01 16.02 -9.98
C GLY A 285 4.57 15.81 -8.55
N TYR A 286 5.44 15.23 -7.73
CA TYR A 286 5.21 15.01 -6.30
C TYR A 286 6.32 15.69 -5.50
N PRO A 287 6.16 16.96 -5.12
CA PRO A 287 7.16 17.65 -4.30
C PRO A 287 7.43 16.90 -2.98
N PRO A 288 8.62 17.06 -2.38
CA PRO A 288 8.97 16.35 -1.15
C PRO A 288 7.99 16.65 -0.01
N HIS A 289 7.25 15.64 0.41
CA HIS A 289 6.32 15.69 1.53
C HIS A 289 6.17 14.29 2.14
N PRO A 290 5.88 14.13 3.45
CA PRO A 290 5.68 12.81 4.05
C PRO A 290 4.68 11.92 3.28
N VAL A 291 3.57 12.51 2.80
CA VAL A 291 2.55 11.84 1.95
C VAL A 291 3.14 11.20 0.67
N THR A 292 4.17 11.83 0.09
CA THR A 292 4.69 11.52 -1.25
C THR A 292 6.14 11.01 -1.25
N ARG A 293 6.74 10.80 -0.06
CA ARG A 293 8.20 10.55 0.11
C ARG A 293 8.73 9.34 -0.67
N ASP A 294 7.88 8.38 -1.03
CA ASP A 294 8.21 7.19 -1.84
C ASP A 294 7.13 6.91 -2.90
N PHE A 295 6.45 7.96 -3.38
CA PHE A 295 5.33 7.82 -4.31
C PHE A 295 5.79 8.08 -5.75
N ASP A 296 5.84 7.03 -6.57
CA ASP A 296 6.36 7.05 -7.95
C ASP A 296 5.30 6.76 -9.03
N LEU A 297 4.04 6.59 -8.62
CA LEU A 297 2.94 6.26 -9.52
C LEU A 297 2.31 7.51 -10.13
N ILE A 298 1.91 7.45 -11.40
CA ILE A 298 1.07 8.50 -12.01
C ILE A 298 -0.31 8.48 -11.35
N THR A 299 -0.87 9.66 -11.06
CA THR A 299 -2.24 9.80 -10.56
C THR A 299 -3.09 10.55 -11.59
N VAL A 300 -4.40 10.32 -11.57
CA VAL A 300 -5.33 10.83 -12.58
C VAL A 300 -6.50 11.54 -11.90
N PHE A 301 -6.73 12.79 -12.26
CA PHE A 301 -7.76 13.65 -11.67
C PHE A 301 -8.75 14.11 -12.75
N PRO A 302 -9.87 13.38 -12.93
CA PRO A 302 -10.93 13.78 -13.85
C PRO A 302 -11.57 15.10 -13.45
N ARG A 303 -11.76 15.99 -14.43
CA ARG A 303 -12.37 17.33 -14.27
C ARG A 303 -11.83 18.10 -13.08
N ALA A 304 -10.51 18.05 -12.91
CA ALA A 304 -9.85 18.70 -11.78
C ALA A 304 -10.01 20.22 -11.82
N ARG A 305 -10.16 20.81 -10.65
CA ARG A 305 -10.03 22.24 -10.40
C ARG A 305 -8.61 22.51 -9.90
N ALA A 306 -7.97 23.54 -10.44
CA ALA A 306 -6.68 23.97 -9.94
C ALA A 306 -6.81 24.60 -8.55
N LEU A 307 -5.76 24.47 -7.76
CA LEU A 307 -5.66 25.07 -6.44
C LEU A 307 -4.53 26.10 -6.46
N GLU A 308 -4.78 27.29 -5.96
CA GLU A 308 -3.78 28.34 -5.80
C GLU A 308 -3.63 28.74 -4.34
N THR A 309 -2.42 29.16 -3.99
CA THR A 309 -2.06 29.56 -2.63
C THR A 309 -1.93 31.07 -2.55
N VAL A 310 -2.53 31.68 -1.54
CA VAL A 310 -2.19 33.06 -1.13
C VAL A 310 -0.91 33.06 -0.29
N THR A 311 -0.08 34.08 -0.50
CA THR A 311 1.25 34.23 0.12
C THR A 311 1.18 34.57 1.62
N GLU A 312 0.11 35.23 2.07
CA GLU A 312 -0.06 35.64 3.48
C GLU A 312 -1.19 34.85 4.13
N SER A 313 -0.84 33.97 5.07
CA SER A 313 -1.82 33.25 5.89
C SER A 313 -1.15 32.60 7.09
N GLU A 314 -1.96 32.22 8.08
CA GLU A 314 -1.56 31.41 9.23
C GLU A 314 -1.18 29.95 8.86
N TRP A 315 -1.53 29.50 7.65
CA TRP A 315 -1.27 28.14 7.19
C TRP A 315 0.10 28.00 6.52
N GLN A 316 0.89 27.04 6.97
CA GLN A 316 2.01 26.50 6.21
C GLN A 316 1.46 25.61 5.08
N ARG A 317 1.63 26.08 3.84
CA ARG A 317 1.13 25.39 2.65
C ARG A 317 2.23 24.60 1.94
N ARG A 318 1.89 23.41 1.44
CA ARG A 318 2.75 22.57 0.60
C ARG A 318 1.94 21.98 -0.54
N ILE A 319 2.48 22.05 -1.75
CA ILE A 319 1.89 21.35 -2.89
C ILE A 319 2.22 19.87 -2.75
N LEU A 320 1.20 19.01 -2.83
CA LEU A 320 1.37 17.56 -2.78
C LEU A 320 1.42 16.95 -4.17
N VAL A 321 0.62 17.49 -5.09
CA VAL A 321 0.53 16.99 -6.46
C VAL A 321 0.52 18.18 -7.42
N GLU A 322 1.52 18.20 -8.29
CA GLU A 322 1.59 19.05 -9.47
C GLU A 322 1.24 18.22 -10.70
N GLY A 323 0.44 18.81 -11.59
CA GLY A 323 0.01 18.15 -12.80
C GLY A 323 -0.17 19.09 -13.96
N ALA A 324 -0.56 18.50 -15.09
CA ALA A 324 -0.81 19.21 -16.34
C ALA A 324 0.34 20.14 -16.74
N LEU A 325 1.57 19.60 -16.79
CA LEU A 325 2.81 20.36 -17.08
C LEU A 325 2.75 21.17 -18.39
N LYS A 326 1.98 20.69 -19.36
CA LYS A 326 1.71 21.35 -20.65
C LYS A 326 0.22 21.69 -20.83
N GLY A 327 -0.54 21.62 -19.76
CA GLY A 327 -1.96 21.91 -19.74
C GLY A 327 -2.27 23.35 -19.35
N TRP A 328 -3.55 23.62 -19.14
CA TRP A 328 -4.04 24.94 -18.75
C TRP A 328 -5.36 24.84 -18.00
N ILE A 329 -5.72 25.90 -17.29
CA ILE A 329 -7.02 26.07 -16.65
C ILE A 329 -7.94 26.78 -17.64
N SER A 330 -9.15 26.25 -17.85
CA SER A 330 -10.13 26.81 -18.78
C SER A 330 -11.54 26.88 -18.16
N PRO A 331 -12.13 28.08 -18.04
CA PRO A 331 -13.55 28.25 -17.70
C PRO A 331 -14.50 27.73 -18.78
N GLN A 332 -14.05 27.71 -20.04
CA GLN A 332 -14.80 27.24 -21.20
C GLN A 332 -13.91 26.33 -22.06
N PRO A 333 -13.84 25.03 -21.70
CA PRO A 333 -12.92 24.08 -22.32
C PRO A 333 -13.05 24.05 -23.85
N GLY A 334 -12.00 24.52 -24.53
CA GLY A 334 -11.85 24.48 -25.97
C GLY A 334 -10.93 23.36 -26.45
N ALA A 335 -10.85 23.18 -27.77
CA ALA A 335 -9.91 22.22 -28.35
C ALA A 335 -8.44 22.67 -28.29
N ARG A 336 -8.19 23.96 -28.04
CA ARG A 336 -6.88 24.60 -27.98
C ARG A 336 -6.88 25.67 -26.88
N PHE A 337 -5.68 25.96 -26.38
CA PHE A 337 -5.42 27.05 -25.44
C PHE A 337 -5.77 28.41 -26.06
N ASP A 338 -6.43 29.26 -25.27
CA ASP A 338 -6.77 30.64 -25.61
C ASP A 338 -6.12 31.60 -24.59
N PRO A 339 -5.12 32.40 -25.01
CA PRO A 339 -4.36 33.27 -24.10
C PRO A 339 -5.18 34.41 -23.48
N HIS A 340 -6.39 34.69 -23.98
CA HIS A 340 -7.23 35.76 -23.44
C HIS A 340 -8.11 35.31 -22.27
N ARG A 341 -8.23 34.01 -22.02
CA ARG A 341 -9.13 33.44 -21.02
C ARG A 341 -8.55 32.27 -20.22
N ASP A 342 -7.61 31.53 -20.81
CA ASP A 342 -7.02 30.34 -20.20
C ASP A 342 -5.74 30.71 -19.46
N VAL A 343 -5.45 29.98 -18.37
CA VAL A 343 -4.24 30.16 -17.57
C VAL A 343 -3.31 28.97 -17.81
N ALA A 344 -2.12 29.21 -18.33
CA ALA A 344 -1.15 28.15 -18.59
C ALA A 344 -0.68 27.47 -17.30
N GLY A 345 -0.48 26.15 -17.35
CA GLY A 345 0.08 25.36 -16.25
C GLY A 345 1.60 25.55 -16.08
N PRO A 346 2.25 24.79 -15.16
CA PRO A 346 1.70 23.69 -14.36
C PRO A 346 0.70 24.14 -13.29
N VAL A 347 -0.11 23.21 -12.79
CA VAL A 347 -1.15 23.50 -11.79
C VAL A 347 -1.00 22.61 -10.56
N ALA A 348 -1.32 23.14 -9.38
CA ALA A 348 -1.45 22.32 -8.18
C ALA A 348 -2.83 21.64 -8.16
N LEU A 349 -2.82 20.31 -8.02
CA LEU A 349 -3.99 19.46 -7.96
C LEU A 349 -4.35 19.06 -6.53
N ALA A 350 -3.35 19.08 -5.62
CA ALA A 350 -3.56 18.83 -4.20
C ALA A 350 -2.63 19.71 -3.34
N LEU A 351 -3.19 20.24 -2.25
CA LEU A 351 -2.49 21.07 -1.28
C LEU A 351 -2.61 20.47 0.12
N ALA A 352 -1.51 20.48 0.87
CA ALA A 352 -1.49 20.31 2.31
C ALA A 352 -1.40 21.69 2.98
N LEU A 353 -2.17 21.86 4.05
CA LEU A 353 -2.14 23.00 4.95
C LEU A 353 -1.84 22.46 6.36
N GLN A 354 -0.89 23.11 7.03
CA GLN A 354 -0.54 22.80 8.41
C GLN A 354 -0.52 24.10 9.23
N ARG A 355 -0.95 24.02 10.48
CA ARG A 355 -0.68 25.09 11.46
C ARG A 355 -0.55 24.50 12.85
N GLN A 356 0.13 25.22 13.73
CA GLN A 356 0.19 24.86 15.14
C GLN A 356 -1.02 25.45 15.87
N THR A 357 -1.81 24.60 16.53
CA THR A 357 -2.98 24.97 17.32
C THR A 357 -2.79 24.46 18.75
N GLY A 358 -2.28 25.32 19.63
CA GLY A 358 -1.88 24.93 20.97
C GLY A 358 -0.74 23.91 20.94
N GLU A 359 -0.93 22.77 21.61
CA GLU A 359 0.05 21.66 21.64
C GLU A 359 -0.05 20.70 20.46
N HIS A 360 -1.06 20.85 19.60
CA HIS A 360 -1.31 19.94 18.47
C HIS A 360 -1.07 20.61 17.11
N GLU A 361 -0.53 19.85 16.18
CA GLU A 361 -0.43 20.27 14.78
C GLU A 361 -1.73 19.90 14.05
N GLN A 362 -2.43 20.91 13.53
CA GLN A 362 -3.60 20.72 12.69
C GLN A 362 -3.18 20.51 11.24
N ARG A 363 -3.81 19.53 10.57
CA ARG A 363 -3.51 19.14 9.20
C ARG A 363 -4.77 19.14 8.35
N ILE A 364 -4.68 19.76 7.18
CA ILE A 364 -5.76 19.79 6.20
C ILE A 364 -5.19 19.44 4.83
N VAL A 365 -5.90 18.60 4.08
CA VAL A 365 -5.60 18.32 2.68
C VAL A 365 -6.78 18.75 1.85
N VAL A 366 -6.50 19.46 0.77
CA VAL A 366 -7.49 19.84 -0.25
C VAL A 366 -7.06 19.22 -1.57
N VAL A 367 -7.97 18.50 -2.22
CA VAL A 367 -7.73 17.90 -3.54
C VAL A 367 -8.74 18.46 -4.54
N GLY A 368 -8.25 18.94 -5.66
CA GLY A 368 -9.03 19.60 -6.72
C GLY A 368 -9.93 18.68 -7.55
N SER A 369 -10.00 17.38 -7.25
CA SER A 369 -10.93 16.45 -7.86
C SER A 369 -11.26 15.38 -6.83
N GLY A 370 -12.52 15.22 -6.43
CA GLY A 370 -12.97 14.13 -5.58
C GLY A 370 -13.23 12.87 -6.39
N ALA A 371 -13.45 13.03 -7.70
CA ALA A 371 -13.61 11.93 -8.63
C ALA A 371 -12.37 11.02 -8.70
N PHE A 372 -11.16 11.50 -8.40
CA PHE A 372 -9.95 10.65 -8.49
C PHE A 372 -10.02 9.38 -7.61
N LEU A 373 -10.75 9.43 -6.49
CA LEU A 373 -10.99 8.29 -5.61
C LEU A 373 -12.30 7.55 -5.89
N ALA A 374 -13.11 8.03 -6.82
CA ALA A 374 -14.37 7.38 -7.15
C ALA A 374 -14.12 6.00 -7.74
N ASN A 375 -15.06 5.07 -7.54
CA ASN A 375 -14.94 3.68 -7.98
C ASN A 375 -14.61 3.56 -9.49
N ALA A 376 -15.04 4.51 -10.31
CA ALA A 376 -14.71 4.56 -11.74
C ALA A 376 -13.23 4.86 -12.05
N TYR A 377 -12.50 5.47 -11.11
CA TYR A 377 -11.15 6.01 -11.32
C TYR A 377 -10.11 5.55 -10.29
N SER A 378 -10.55 4.94 -9.19
CA SER A 378 -9.71 4.50 -8.08
C SER A 378 -8.66 3.47 -8.51
N GLY A 379 -8.97 2.65 -9.52
CA GLY A 379 -8.04 1.69 -10.12
C GLY A 379 -6.99 2.29 -11.07
N ASN A 380 -7.02 3.60 -11.34
CA ASN A 380 -6.03 4.24 -12.21
C ASN A 380 -4.77 4.60 -11.44
N GLY A 381 -3.63 4.14 -11.96
CA GLY A 381 -2.32 4.51 -11.45
C GLY A 381 -2.21 4.32 -9.93
N GLY A 382 -1.76 5.35 -9.22
CA GLY A 382 -1.60 5.35 -7.77
C GLY A 382 -2.74 6.04 -6.99
N ASN A 383 -3.93 6.24 -7.57
CA ASN A 383 -4.98 7.05 -6.95
C ASN A 383 -5.40 6.57 -5.55
N LEU A 384 -5.66 5.26 -5.40
CA LEU A 384 -6.02 4.68 -4.09
C LEU A 384 -4.89 4.80 -3.07
N ASP A 385 -3.65 4.55 -3.48
CA ASP A 385 -2.49 4.61 -2.60
C ASP A 385 -2.23 6.06 -2.14
N LEU A 386 -2.34 7.03 -3.04
CA LEU A 386 -2.29 8.45 -2.68
C LEU A 386 -3.41 8.78 -1.68
N GLY A 387 -4.66 8.40 -1.96
CA GLY A 387 -5.78 8.64 -1.05
C GLY A 387 -5.54 8.12 0.36
N VAL A 388 -4.99 6.91 0.48
CA VAL A 388 -4.63 6.30 1.77
C VAL A 388 -3.53 7.10 2.46
N ASN A 389 -2.48 7.49 1.73
CA ASN A 389 -1.37 8.27 2.28
C ASN A 389 -1.83 9.62 2.82
N LEU A 390 -2.77 10.28 2.14
CA LEU A 390 -3.38 11.53 2.62
C LEU A 390 -4.07 11.32 3.98
N LEU A 391 -4.87 10.27 4.13
CA LEU A 391 -5.58 9.99 5.38
C LEU A 391 -4.66 9.57 6.53
N ASN A 392 -3.66 8.73 6.24
CA ASN A 392 -2.66 8.35 7.24
C ASN A 392 -1.90 9.58 7.76
N TRP A 393 -1.54 10.51 6.87
CA TRP A 393 -0.91 11.76 7.26
C TRP A 393 -1.82 12.67 8.09
N LEU A 394 -3.09 12.81 7.69
CA LEU A 394 -4.08 13.59 8.42
C LEU A 394 -4.36 13.03 9.82
N ALA A 395 -4.34 11.70 9.98
CA ALA A 395 -4.52 11.04 11.26
C ALA A 395 -3.29 11.13 12.19
N GLY A 396 -2.20 11.81 11.77
CA GLY A 396 -0.94 11.87 12.52
C GLY A 396 -0.11 10.59 12.46
N GLU A 397 -0.47 9.67 11.57
CA GLU A 397 0.13 8.35 11.44
C GLU A 397 1.20 8.33 10.33
N GLU A 398 2.14 9.29 10.37
CA GLU A 398 3.15 9.43 9.31
C GLU A 398 4.01 8.18 9.13
N ARG A 399 4.16 7.43 10.23
CA ARG A 399 4.88 6.16 10.27
C ARG A 399 4.20 5.06 9.46
N LEU A 400 2.93 5.23 9.05
CA LEU A 400 2.13 4.27 8.30
C LEU A 400 1.96 4.64 6.81
N ILE A 401 2.51 5.78 6.36
CA ILE A 401 2.35 6.31 4.99
C ILE A 401 3.07 5.45 3.92
N SER A 402 3.99 4.56 4.30
CA SER A 402 4.77 3.72 3.36
C SER A 402 4.44 2.23 3.39
N ILE A 403 3.34 1.83 4.04
CA ILE A 403 3.21 0.46 4.55
C ILE A 403 2.02 -0.32 3.98
N ILE A 404 1.87 -0.38 2.66
CA ILE A 404 1.04 -1.45 2.10
C ILE A 404 1.87 -2.29 1.12
N PRO A 405 2.06 -3.58 1.42
CA PRO A 405 2.65 -4.52 0.47
C PRO A 405 1.83 -4.50 -0.82
N PRO A 406 2.44 -4.32 -2.00
CA PRO A 406 1.73 -4.62 -3.23
C PRO A 406 1.28 -6.09 -3.16
N THR A 407 0.06 -6.39 -3.62
CA THR A 407 -0.33 -7.79 -3.82
C THR A 407 0.76 -8.46 -4.66
N ALA A 408 1.29 -9.60 -4.20
CA ALA A 408 2.24 -10.37 -4.98
C ALA A 408 1.70 -10.47 -6.39
N ARG A 409 2.42 -9.87 -7.35
CA ARG A 409 1.95 -9.84 -8.74
C ARG A 409 1.88 -11.30 -9.17
N ASP A 410 0.65 -11.82 -9.30
CA ASP A 410 0.44 -13.03 -10.06
C ASP A 410 1.19 -12.83 -11.37
N ALA A 411 2.15 -13.71 -11.64
CA ALA A 411 2.79 -13.75 -12.94
C ALA A 411 1.74 -14.24 -13.93
N LYS A 412 0.79 -13.36 -14.30
CA LYS A 412 -0.06 -13.56 -15.46
C LYS A 412 0.89 -13.49 -16.64
N LEU A 413 1.30 -14.67 -17.09
CA LEU A 413 2.04 -14.82 -18.34
C LEU A 413 1.09 -14.47 -19.48
N VAL A 414 0.99 -13.19 -19.79
CA VAL A 414 0.26 -12.70 -20.95
C VAL A 414 1.17 -12.88 -22.16
N PHE A 415 1.14 -14.09 -22.72
CA PHE A 415 1.83 -14.34 -23.97
C PHE A 415 1.02 -13.77 -25.13
N SER A 416 1.68 -13.03 -26.03
CA SER A 416 1.07 -12.74 -27.32
C SER A 416 0.88 -14.05 -28.10
N ARG A 417 -0.10 -14.09 -29.01
CA ARG A 417 -0.34 -15.27 -29.85
C ARG A 417 0.93 -15.69 -30.61
N HIS A 418 1.79 -14.73 -30.99
CA HIS A 418 3.08 -15.00 -31.62
C HIS A 418 4.10 -15.65 -30.68
N GLN A 419 4.17 -15.20 -29.41
CA GLN A 419 5.08 -15.79 -28.42
C GLN A 419 4.70 -17.24 -28.11
N LEU A 420 3.40 -17.55 -28.02
CA LEU A 420 2.91 -18.92 -27.83
C LEU A 420 3.26 -19.83 -29.01
N THR A 421 3.09 -19.35 -30.25
CA THR A 421 3.45 -20.13 -31.45
C THR A 421 4.95 -20.42 -31.53
N ILE A 422 5.80 -19.43 -31.23
CA ILE A 422 7.26 -19.59 -31.22
C ILE A 422 7.67 -20.57 -30.11
N ALA A 423 7.15 -20.40 -28.90
CA ALA A 423 7.45 -21.29 -27.78
C ALA A 423 7.03 -22.74 -28.09
N GLY A 424 5.84 -22.93 -28.68
CA GLY A 424 5.36 -24.23 -29.12
C GLY A 424 6.28 -24.88 -30.16
N LEU A 425 6.73 -24.13 -31.17
CA LEU A 425 7.62 -24.66 -32.21
C LEU A 425 8.99 -25.04 -31.64
N VAL A 426 9.55 -24.22 -30.75
CA VAL A 426 10.84 -24.50 -30.10
C VAL A 426 10.74 -25.75 -29.22
N LEU A 427 9.73 -25.83 -28.35
CA LEU A 427 9.60 -26.92 -27.37
C LEU A 427 9.12 -28.24 -27.99
N LEU A 428 8.20 -28.21 -28.96
CA LEU A 428 7.61 -29.42 -29.54
C LEU A 428 8.35 -29.93 -30.77
N VAL A 429 9.10 -29.09 -31.49
CA VAL A 429 9.76 -29.48 -32.75
C VAL A 429 11.28 -29.37 -32.63
N LEU A 430 11.79 -28.18 -32.32
CA LEU A 430 13.23 -27.95 -32.34
C LEU A 430 13.96 -28.73 -31.24
N PHE A 431 13.41 -28.75 -30.03
CA PHE A 431 14.04 -29.42 -28.89
C PHE A 431 14.10 -30.96 -29.05
N PRO A 432 13.03 -31.66 -29.44
CA PRO A 432 13.12 -33.09 -29.76
C PRO A 432 14.08 -33.40 -30.91
N LEU A 433 14.11 -32.58 -31.97
CA LEU A 433 15.05 -32.76 -33.08
C LEU A 433 16.50 -32.60 -32.62
N LEU A 434 16.78 -31.63 -31.75
CA LEU A 434 18.11 -31.47 -31.15
C LEU A 434 18.51 -32.68 -30.30
N LEU A 435 17.59 -33.24 -29.52
CA LEU A 435 17.84 -34.46 -28.75
C LEU A 435 18.09 -35.67 -29.66
N ILE A 436 17.34 -35.81 -30.76
CA ILE A 436 17.55 -36.86 -31.77
C ILE A 436 18.89 -36.68 -32.45
N ALA A 437 19.26 -35.46 -32.84
CA ALA A 437 20.54 -35.15 -33.47
C ALA A 437 21.72 -35.40 -32.51
N ALA A 438 21.59 -35.01 -31.24
CA ALA A 438 22.59 -35.28 -30.22
C ALA A 438 22.72 -36.79 -29.95
N GLY A 439 21.60 -37.51 -29.86
CA GLY A 439 21.57 -38.96 -29.71
C GLY A 439 22.18 -39.68 -30.92
N GLY A 440 21.85 -39.26 -32.13
CA GLY A 440 22.41 -39.77 -33.38
C GLY A 440 23.91 -39.49 -33.51
N GLY A 441 24.36 -38.29 -33.14
CA GLY A 441 25.78 -37.94 -33.11
C GLY A 441 26.58 -38.74 -32.08
N LEU A 442 26.02 -38.95 -30.89
CA LEU A 442 26.62 -39.81 -29.86
C LEU A 442 26.67 -41.28 -30.30
N TRP A 443 25.65 -41.77 -30.99
CA TRP A 443 25.60 -43.12 -31.54
C TRP A 443 26.62 -43.32 -32.67
N TRP A 444 26.75 -42.34 -33.58
CA TRP A 444 27.73 -42.36 -34.65
C TRP A 444 29.16 -42.39 -34.11
N ARG A 445 29.46 -41.51 -33.13
CA ARG A 445 30.78 -41.43 -32.48
C ARG A 445 31.14 -42.67 -31.64
N ARG A 446 30.18 -43.54 -31.32
CA ARG A 446 30.41 -44.83 -30.67
C ARG A 446 30.62 -45.97 -31.66
N ARG A 447 30.28 -45.78 -32.94
CA ARG A 447 30.45 -46.79 -34.01
C ARG A 447 31.69 -46.56 -34.87
N THR A 448 32.11 -45.31 -35.04
CA THR A 448 33.46 -44.93 -35.50
C THR A 448 34.42 -44.99 -34.35
#